data_AF-A0A1H0DRC0-F1
#
_entry.id   AF-A0A1H0DRC0-F1
#
_cell.length_a   1.000
_cell.length_b   1.000
_cell.length_c   1.000
_cell.angle_alpha   90.00
_cell.angle_beta   90.00
_cell.angle_gamma   90.00
#
_symmetry.space_group_name_H-M   'P 1'
#
loop_
_entity.id
_entity.type
_entity.pdbx_description
1 polymer ?
#
loop_
_entity_poly.entity_id
_entity_poly.type
_entity_poly.pdbx_seq_one_letter_code
_entity_poly.pdbx_strand_id
1 'polypeptide(L)' 'MKKLSILLLSLVGFLALSGCVAYPVPYDNGPHYRGGPGPRYDRDGDGVSDRYDRRPNNPYRY' A
#
# COMPACT_ATOMS: atom_id res chain seq x y z
N MET A 1 4.86 -16.25 -44.90
CA MET A 1 5.27 -17.02 -43.71
C MET A 1 6.30 -16.27 -42.86
N LYS A 2 7.50 -15.94 -43.37
CA LYS A 2 8.60 -15.33 -42.57
C LYS A 2 8.27 -13.97 -41.94
N LYS A 3 7.54 -13.11 -42.66
CA LYS A 3 7.08 -11.79 -42.17
C LYS A 3 6.14 -11.90 -40.96
N LEU A 4 5.35 -12.98 -40.92
CA LEU A 4 4.41 -13.26 -39.84
C LEU A 4 5.14 -13.72 -38.58
N SER A 5 6.20 -14.54 -38.76
CA SER A 5 7.07 -14.95 -37.66
C SER A 5 7.84 -13.78 -37.01
N ILE A 6 8.32 -12.83 -37.81
CA ILE A 6 9.01 -11.62 -37.29
C ILE A 6 8.04 -10.77 -36.46
N LEU A 7 6.81 -10.60 -36.93
CA LEU A 7 5.79 -9.82 -36.24
C LEU A 7 5.40 -10.47 -34.90
N LEU A 8 5.23 -11.79 -34.87
CA LEU A 8 4.95 -12.54 -33.63
C LEU A 8 6.10 -12.46 -32.62
N LEU A 9 7.36 -12.60 -33.07
CA LEU A 9 8.53 -12.46 -32.20
C LEU A 9 8.62 -11.06 -31.57
N SER A 10 8.35 -10.01 -32.35
CA SER A 10 8.35 -8.64 -31.84
C SER A 10 7.27 -8.41 -30.77
N LEU A 11 6.05 -8.93 -30.99
CA LEU A 11 4.93 -8.77 -30.07
C LEU A 11 5.19 -9.43 -28.71
N VAL A 12 5.72 -10.65 -28.73
CA VAL A 12 6.07 -11.39 -27.51
C VAL A 12 7.19 -10.69 -26.75
N GLY A 13 8.19 -10.15 -27.46
CA GLY A 13 9.26 -9.36 -26.85
C GLY A 13 8.72 -8.12 -26.12
N PHE A 14 7.84 -7.34 -26.76
CA PHE A 14 7.24 -6.16 -26.15
C PHE A 14 6.38 -6.49 -24.91
N LEU A 15 5.61 -7.59 -24.94
CA LEU A 15 4.79 -8.02 -23.80
C LEU A 15 5.64 -8.51 -22.63
N ALA A 16 6.75 -9.20 -22.89
CA ALA A 16 7.66 -9.66 -21.84
C ALA A 16 8.48 -8.52 -21.21
N LEU A 17 8.79 -7.47 -21.98
CA LEU A 17 9.48 -6.26 -21.52
C LEU A 17 8.54 -5.22 -20.88
N SER A 18 7.22 -5.34 -21.11
CA SER A 18 6.20 -4.56 -20.41
C SER A 18 6.07 -5.11 -18.98
N GLY A 19 7.03 -4.75 -18.14
CA GLY A 19 7.06 -5.11 -16.73
C GLY A 19 5.79 -4.71 -15.98
N CYS A 20 5.62 -5.33 -14.82
CA CYS A 20 4.52 -5.08 -13.89
C CYS A 20 4.44 -3.58 -13.58
N VAL A 21 3.43 -2.89 -14.09
CA VAL A 21 3.10 -1.55 -13.61
C VAL A 21 2.64 -1.73 -12.17
N ALA A 22 3.48 -1.33 -11.23
CA ALA A 22 3.08 -1.15 -9.85
C ALA A 22 2.13 0.06 -9.84
N TYR A 23 0.85 -0.20 -10.11
CA TYR A 23 -0.18 0.73 -9.71
C TYR A 23 -0.09 0.79 -8.18
N PRO A 24 -0.06 1.99 -7.57
CA PRO A 24 -0.29 2.05 -6.15
C PRO A 24 -1.71 1.52 -5.96
N VAL A 25 -1.83 0.24 -5.57
CA VAL A 25 -2.92 -0.16 -4.72
C VAL A 25 -2.87 0.86 -3.59
N PRO A 26 -3.95 1.63 -3.34
CA PRO A 26 -4.06 2.27 -2.05
C PRO A 26 -3.95 1.12 -1.06
N TYR A 27 -2.78 0.95 -0.48
CA TYR A 27 -2.68 0.27 0.78
C TYR A 27 -3.66 1.04 1.64
N ASP A 28 -4.79 0.41 1.93
CA ASP A 28 -5.54 0.72 3.13
C ASP A 28 -4.57 0.48 4.27
N ASN A 29 -3.78 1.53 4.51
CA ASN A 29 -2.75 1.61 5.51
C ASN A 29 -3.46 1.64 6.85
N GLY A 30 -3.78 0.45 7.33
CA GLY A 30 -4.37 0.25 8.64
C GLY A 30 -5.79 0.80 8.76
N PRO A 31 -6.43 0.54 9.91
CA PRO A 31 -7.77 1.05 10.19
C PRO A 31 -7.82 2.55 9.94
N HIS A 32 -8.73 2.93 9.05
CA HIS A 32 -9.01 4.28 8.64
C HIS A 32 -9.44 5.12 9.85
N TYR A 33 -8.49 5.78 10.53
CA TYR A 33 -8.83 6.88 11.44
C TYR A 33 -8.81 8.24 10.73
N ARG A 34 -8.99 8.23 9.41
CA ARG A 34 -9.11 9.45 8.59
C ARG A 34 -10.57 9.85 8.50
N GLY A 35 -11.06 10.61 9.48
CA GLY A 35 -12.28 11.42 9.31
C GLY A 35 -13.37 11.27 10.36
N GLY A 36 -13.14 10.55 11.45
CA GLY A 36 -13.95 10.65 12.67
C GLY A 36 -13.13 11.33 13.76
N PRO A 37 -13.75 11.93 14.80
CA PRO A 37 -13.02 12.17 16.04
C PRO A 37 -12.36 10.84 16.37
N GLY A 38 -11.01 10.79 16.41
CA GLY A 38 -10.32 9.60 16.89
C GLY A 38 -11.01 9.12 18.17
N PRO A 39 -11.02 7.81 18.47
CA PRO A 39 -11.49 7.40 19.79
C PRO A 39 -10.84 8.38 20.77
N ARG A 40 -11.63 9.05 21.62
CA ARG A 40 -11.19 10.15 22.51
C ARG A 40 -10.10 9.72 23.52
N TYR A 41 -9.44 8.62 23.23
CA TYR A 41 -8.68 7.66 24.01
C TYR A 41 -7.57 7.02 23.14
N ASP A 42 -7.14 7.62 22.03
CA ASP A 42 -5.87 7.30 21.33
C ASP A 42 -5.22 8.65 21.03
N ARG A 43 -4.43 9.13 21.98
CA ARG A 43 -3.97 10.52 22.04
C ARG A 43 -2.79 10.78 21.12
N ASP A 44 -1.91 9.81 20.91
CA ASP A 44 -0.74 9.94 20.07
C ASP A 44 -0.89 9.30 18.69
N GLY A 45 -1.99 8.58 18.45
CA GLY A 45 -2.36 8.08 17.13
C GLY A 45 -1.49 6.92 16.68
N ASP A 46 -0.89 6.18 17.61
CA ASP A 46 -0.07 5.02 17.30
C ASP A 46 -0.92 3.78 16.95
N GLY A 47 -2.24 3.85 17.17
CA GLY A 47 -3.22 2.81 16.87
C GLY A 47 -3.53 1.87 18.05
N VAL A 48 -3.05 2.16 19.26
CA VAL A 48 -3.46 1.49 20.51
C VAL A 48 -4.22 2.50 21.38
N SER A 49 -5.36 2.09 21.91
CA SER A 49 -6.10 2.97 22.83
C SER A 49 -5.30 3.23 24.11
N ASP A 50 -5.30 4.47 24.59
CA ASP A 50 -4.75 4.98 25.85
C ASP A 50 -5.01 4.09 27.07
N ARG A 51 -6.10 3.30 27.07
CA ARG A 51 -6.42 2.36 28.17
C ARG A 51 -5.51 1.13 28.19
N TYR A 52 -5.01 0.75 27.03
CA TYR A 52 -4.14 -0.41 26.79
C TYR A 52 -2.69 0.01 26.51
N ASP A 53 -2.46 1.29 26.19
CA ASP A 53 -1.13 1.82 25.98
C ASP A 53 -0.43 2.14 27.32
N ARG A 54 0.82 1.69 27.43
CA ARG A 54 1.70 2.01 28.55
C ARG A 54 2.32 3.39 28.42
N ARG A 55 2.31 3.98 27.22
CA ARG A 55 2.89 5.29 26.94
C ARG A 55 1.94 6.19 26.12
N PRO A 56 0.73 6.57 26.62
CA PRO A 56 -0.33 7.25 25.85
C PRO A 56 -0.01 8.65 25.28
N ASN A 57 1.24 9.11 25.36
CA ASN A 57 1.69 10.39 24.80
C ASN A 57 2.96 10.19 23.94
N ASN A 58 3.28 8.96 23.55
CA ASN A 58 4.48 8.61 22.83
C ASN A 58 4.13 7.71 21.64
N PRO A 59 4.11 8.25 20.41
CA PRO A 59 3.72 7.49 19.23
C PRO A 59 4.75 6.41 18.83
N TYR A 60 5.91 6.35 19.49
CA TYR A 60 6.96 5.41 19.18
C TYR A 60 6.92 4.17 20.09
N ARG A 61 6.71 3.02 19.46
CA ARG A 61 6.80 1.70 20.10
C ARG A 61 8.25 1.22 20.10
N TYR A 62 8.98 1.56 21.15
CA TYR A 62 10.31 1.03 21.47
C TYR A 62 10.24 -0.03 22.55
#